data_AF-A0A4Y9ZZP2-F1
#
_entry.id   AF-A0A4Y9ZZP2-F1
#
_cell.length_a   1.000
_cell.length_b   1.000
_cell.length_c   1.000
_cell.angle_alpha   90.00
_cell.angle_beta   90.00
_cell.angle_gamma   90.00
#
_symmetry.space_group_name_H-M   'P 1'
#
loop_
_entity.id
_entity.type
_entity.pdbx_description
1 polymer ?
#
loop_
_entity_poly.entity_id
_entity_poly.type
_entity_poly.pdbx_seq_one_letter_code
_entity_poly.pdbx_strand_id
1 'polypeptide(L)'
;MDAQSKPSAKGIYRIRLLEHSPDLYMELVPGDKPSVKLNPLNASETKQQWVITPLDNDQYHIHSVFDNSGLVKSAESGLDGYGYPVPAASGTSATWVLTEGSFHIHKFSKITLLHESEELDCSHDKVSEKVVRFNKPDHDSVHQRWVFERVDIYNPPGPTAADRDLQRSFFQLTVDQAKLNEYDIIVIGTGIGGGIIASDLFETNSMLGKDAKSVLVIERGNLAFHSHCLNTARPSGLNEDRGQQNDTFFAKFRDNFNFSEEMNVDDWKGGPMYCLGGRSAAWGLFAPRVHDEILSRHFHPRVRHDLVSKYFREAETLMSLSLPTTKPIHQDLMERLNMAGDLGVQWQWGRIASEFRDDKNFDFASGAYSTIDKLLEIAMSKPKAPDGSDIEHANFKILLETEARALEFDDERKATGVVVRTPDGREETISLKTNGRVVLAAGSVASPAILLRSGVNLKKHGGLHLTDHDIFFKAQPFRYRVPHARQEVGTMKLQTYMRLEREERRR
;
A
#
# COMPACT_ATOMS: atom_id res chain seq x y z
N MET A 1 18.16 27.95 -7.23
CA MET A 1 17.16 27.31 -6.35
C MET A 1 17.12 28.14 -5.09
N ASP A 2 15.94 28.46 -4.57
CA ASP A 2 15.86 29.27 -3.36
C ASP A 2 16.25 28.39 -2.16
N ALA A 3 17.37 28.73 -1.53
CA ALA A 3 17.83 28.08 -0.32
C ALA A 3 16.97 28.55 0.86
N GLN A 4 16.46 27.61 1.65
CA GLN A 4 15.68 27.89 2.85
C GLN A 4 16.48 27.57 4.11
N SER A 5 16.22 28.31 5.19
CA SER A 5 16.76 28.04 6.52
C SER A 5 16.25 26.73 7.08
N LYS A 6 14.98 26.38 6.85
CA LYS A 6 14.36 25.15 7.37
C LYS A 6 13.54 24.44 6.29
N PRO A 7 13.66 23.10 6.16
CA PRO A 7 12.73 22.30 5.39
C PRO A 7 11.33 22.31 6.00
N SER A 8 10.33 22.74 5.22
CA SER A 8 8.92 22.79 5.63
C SER A 8 8.12 21.53 5.27
N ALA A 9 8.68 20.64 4.46
CA ALA A 9 8.05 19.40 4.02
C ALA A 9 9.11 18.30 3.87
N LYS A 10 8.67 17.03 3.86
CA LYS A 10 9.56 15.94 3.48
C LYS A 10 9.99 16.12 2.02
N GLY A 11 11.27 15.94 1.73
CA GLY A 11 11.77 16.12 0.38
C GLY A 11 13.25 15.80 0.24
N ILE A 12 13.74 15.91 -0.99
CA ILE A 12 15.16 15.79 -1.30
C ILE A 12 15.78 17.18 -1.26
N TYR A 13 16.79 17.31 -0.41
CA TYR A 13 17.51 18.56 -0.18
C TYR A 13 19.00 18.35 -0.36
N ARG A 14 19.65 19.43 -0.77
CA ARG A 14 21.09 19.63 -0.66
C ARG A 14 21.33 20.47 0.58
N ILE A 15 22.18 19.99 1.49
CA ILE A 15 22.56 20.74 2.70
C ILE A 15 23.85 21.49 2.36
N ARG A 16 23.79 22.82 2.34
CA ARG A 16 24.89 23.69 1.91
C ARG A 16 25.33 24.61 3.05
N LEU A 17 26.63 24.90 3.10
CA LEU A 17 27.17 25.94 3.98
C LEU A 17 26.93 27.33 3.38
N LEU A 18 26.25 28.21 4.13
CA LEU A 18 25.98 29.58 3.74
C LEU A 18 27.29 30.41 3.73
N GLU A 19 27.41 31.35 2.78
CA GLU A 19 28.52 32.31 2.69
C GLU A 19 29.93 31.70 2.49
N HIS A 20 30.02 30.46 1.99
CA HIS A 20 31.28 29.86 1.53
C HIS A 20 31.49 30.06 0.02
N SER A 21 32.73 30.32 -0.42
CA SER A 21 33.08 30.43 -1.83
C SER A 21 34.27 29.52 -2.16
N PRO A 22 34.11 28.48 -3.00
CA PRO A 22 32.89 28.09 -3.72
C PRO A 22 31.81 27.53 -2.79
N ASP A 23 30.56 27.45 -3.25
CA ASP A 23 29.50 26.77 -2.52
C ASP A 23 29.88 25.30 -2.23
N LEU A 24 29.75 24.91 -0.96
CA LEU A 24 30.09 23.57 -0.49
C LEU A 24 28.87 22.84 0.07
N TYR A 25 28.70 21.60 -0.38
CA TYR A 25 27.56 20.75 -0.08
C TYR A 25 27.98 19.53 0.73
N MET A 26 27.12 19.15 1.65
CA MET A 26 27.26 17.94 2.44
C MET A 26 27.13 16.71 1.54
N GLU A 27 28.18 15.90 1.49
CA GLU A 27 28.32 14.73 0.63
C GLU A 27 28.62 13.48 1.46
N LEU A 28 27.86 12.42 1.18
CA LEU A 28 28.14 11.08 1.69
C LEU A 28 29.40 10.50 1.03
N VAL A 29 30.34 10.05 1.86
CA VAL A 29 31.50 9.25 1.45
C VAL A 29 31.27 7.80 1.90
N PRO A 30 30.82 6.90 1.01
CA PRO A 30 30.59 5.50 1.35
C PRO A 30 31.89 4.71 1.49
N GLY A 31 31.84 3.54 2.14
CA GLY A 31 32.97 2.64 2.34
C GLY A 31 32.91 1.94 3.69
N ASP A 32 33.96 1.19 4.05
CA ASP A 32 34.04 0.45 5.32
C ASP A 32 33.99 1.36 6.56
N LYS A 33 34.38 2.63 6.39
CA LYS A 33 34.26 3.71 7.39
C LYS A 33 33.54 4.89 6.75
N PRO A 34 32.21 4.83 6.66
CA PRO A 34 31.48 5.84 5.91
C PRO A 34 31.47 7.16 6.69
N SER A 35 31.51 8.28 5.97
CA SER A 35 31.67 9.61 6.56
C SER A 35 30.94 10.68 5.77
N VAL A 36 30.85 11.89 6.33
CA VAL A 36 30.27 13.05 5.66
C VAL A 36 31.35 14.12 5.47
N LYS A 37 31.43 14.65 4.25
CA LYS A 37 32.38 15.71 3.88
C LYS A 37 31.68 16.85 3.14
N LEU A 38 32.39 17.96 2.98
CA LEU A 38 31.97 19.07 2.13
C LEU A 38 32.70 19.04 0.78
N ASN A 39 31.95 19.09 -0.31
CA ASN A 39 32.47 19.17 -1.67
C ASN A 39 31.70 20.19 -2.51
N PRO A 40 32.31 20.76 -3.57
CA PRO A 40 31.58 21.58 -4.53
C PRO A 40 30.39 20.84 -5.15
N LEU A 41 29.40 21.59 -5.64
CA LEU A 41 28.21 21.01 -6.25
C LEU A 41 28.57 20.02 -7.36
N ASN A 42 28.12 18.79 -7.21
CA ASN A 42 28.09 17.79 -8.26
C ASN A 42 26.63 17.43 -8.55
N ALA A 43 26.05 18.14 -9.52
CA ALA A 43 24.60 18.08 -9.78
C ALA A 43 24.12 16.70 -10.26
N SER A 44 25.00 15.85 -10.79
CA SER A 44 24.68 14.51 -11.32
C SER A 44 24.81 13.37 -10.29
N GLU A 45 25.20 13.67 -9.05
CA GLU A 45 25.47 12.66 -8.02
C GLU A 45 24.43 12.71 -6.89
N THR A 46 23.88 11.54 -6.51
CA THR A 46 22.90 11.41 -5.41
C THR A 46 23.53 11.45 -4.02
N LYS A 47 24.87 11.37 -3.91
CA LYS A 47 25.62 11.44 -2.64
C LYS A 47 25.52 12.81 -1.94
N GLN A 48 25.18 13.86 -2.67
CA GLN A 48 24.95 15.21 -2.12
C GLN A 48 23.46 15.46 -1.80
N GLN A 49 22.62 14.46 -2.00
CA GLN A 49 21.17 14.56 -1.83
C GLN A 49 20.74 13.84 -0.56
N TRP A 50 19.95 14.53 0.25
CA TRP A 50 19.49 14.07 1.55
C TRP A 50 17.97 14.11 1.59
N VAL A 51 17.34 12.99 1.93
CA VAL A 51 15.93 12.97 2.31
C VAL A 51 15.83 13.57 3.69
N ILE A 52 15.24 14.76 3.78
CA ILE A 52 14.95 15.40 5.06
C ILE A 52 13.47 15.22 5.35
N THR A 53 13.16 14.63 6.49
CA THR A 53 11.80 14.36 6.95
C THR A 53 11.53 15.22 8.18
N PRO A 54 10.73 16.29 8.08
CA PRO A 54 10.26 17.03 9.24
C PRO A 54 9.42 16.14 10.17
N LEU A 55 9.61 16.32 11.46
CA LEU A 55 8.83 15.76 12.56
C LEU A 55 8.13 16.93 13.29
N ASP A 56 7.69 16.71 14.52
CA ASP A 56 7.13 17.78 15.36
C ASP A 56 8.22 18.64 16.03
N ASN A 57 7.91 19.89 16.37
CA ASN A 57 8.78 20.80 17.14
C ASN A 57 10.17 21.07 16.53
N ASP A 58 10.24 21.36 15.22
CA ASP A 58 11.49 21.63 14.50
C ASP A 58 12.51 20.46 14.56
N GLN A 59 12.01 19.24 14.74
CA GLN A 59 12.80 18.01 14.70
C GLN A 59 12.77 17.38 13.32
N TYR A 60 13.83 16.66 12.96
CA TYR A 60 14.03 16.13 11.61
C TYR A 60 14.76 14.79 11.65
N HIS A 61 14.42 13.91 10.72
CA HIS A 61 15.30 12.82 10.31
C HIS A 61 15.97 13.16 8.98
N ILE A 62 17.24 12.77 8.86
CA ILE A 62 18.07 13.01 7.69
C ILE A 62 18.61 11.67 7.19
N HIS A 63 18.33 11.34 5.93
CA HIS A 63 18.78 10.11 5.27
C HIS A 63 19.49 10.43 3.96
N SER A 64 20.49 9.64 3.61
CA SER A 64 21.15 9.70 2.31
C SER A 64 20.22 9.18 1.21
N VAL A 65 20.09 9.90 0.09
CA VAL A 65 19.38 9.38 -1.10
C VAL A 65 20.17 8.23 -1.76
N PHE A 66 21.49 8.21 -1.63
CA PHE A 66 22.37 7.26 -2.32
C PHE A 66 22.17 5.81 -1.84
N ASP A 67 22.06 5.58 -0.54
CA ASP A 67 22.02 4.24 0.07
C ASP A 67 20.98 4.10 1.19
N ASN A 68 20.13 5.11 1.38
CA ASN A 68 19.11 5.17 2.44
C ASN A 68 19.69 5.09 3.87
N SER A 69 20.99 5.30 4.06
CA SER A 69 21.60 5.36 5.39
C SER A 69 21.09 6.59 6.16
N GLY A 70 20.78 6.42 7.44
CA GLY A 70 20.35 7.54 8.28
C GLY A 70 21.54 8.20 8.97
N LEU A 71 21.51 9.52 9.13
CA LEU A 71 22.60 10.27 9.74
C LEU A 71 22.55 10.17 11.27
N VAL A 72 23.67 9.77 11.89
CA VAL A 72 23.83 9.60 13.35
C VAL A 72 25.13 10.25 13.83
N LYS A 73 25.32 10.37 15.16
CA LYS A 73 26.58 10.78 15.78
C LYS A 73 27.52 9.59 15.97
N SER A 74 28.78 9.75 15.61
CA SER A 74 29.87 8.87 16.04
C SER A 74 30.85 9.59 16.95
N ALA A 75 31.29 8.88 17.99
CA ALA A 75 32.36 9.29 18.90
C ALA A 75 33.68 8.53 18.65
N GLU A 76 33.76 7.68 17.61
CA GLU A 76 35.00 6.95 17.31
C GLU A 76 36.11 7.89 16.84
N SER A 77 37.27 7.71 17.48
CA SER A 77 38.43 8.60 17.54
C SER A 77 39.07 8.96 16.20
N GLY A 78 39.40 10.25 16.01
CA GLY A 78 40.37 10.68 15.00
C GLY A 78 40.52 12.18 14.82
N LEU A 79 39.51 12.98 15.19
CA LEU A 79 39.52 14.43 15.06
C LEU A 79 38.79 15.00 16.30
N ASP A 80 39.38 15.96 17.00
CA ASP A 80 38.87 16.78 18.10
C ASP A 80 37.51 16.42 18.75
N GLY A 81 37.54 15.71 19.89
CA GLY A 81 36.68 15.79 21.09
C GLY A 81 35.14 15.84 21.05
N TYR A 82 34.50 16.25 19.97
CA TYR A 82 33.08 16.62 19.88
C TYR A 82 32.26 15.67 19.00
N GLY A 83 32.91 14.76 18.26
CA GLY A 83 32.24 13.74 17.42
C GLY A 83 31.90 14.22 16.00
N TYR A 84 31.37 13.31 15.18
CA TYR A 84 31.13 13.52 13.74
C TYR A 84 29.78 12.95 13.31
N PRO A 85 29.07 13.59 12.35
CA PRO A 85 27.95 12.96 11.68
C PRO A 85 28.46 11.84 10.76
N VAL A 86 27.90 10.64 10.93
CA VAL A 86 28.18 9.49 10.08
C VAL A 86 26.87 8.83 9.63
N PRO A 87 26.84 8.24 8.44
CA PRO A 87 25.73 7.40 8.02
C PRO A 87 25.73 6.07 8.78
N ALA A 88 24.58 5.67 9.32
CA ALA A 88 24.35 4.37 9.93
C ALA A 88 23.75 3.38 8.92
N ALA A 89 24.40 2.22 8.78
CA ALA A 89 23.80 1.08 8.09
C ALA A 89 22.56 0.60 8.87
N SER A 90 21.44 0.38 8.17
CA SER A 90 20.06 0.05 8.65
C SER A 90 18.99 1.14 8.41
N GLY A 91 19.36 2.30 7.87
CA GLY A 91 18.40 3.40 7.63
C GLY A 91 17.89 4.09 8.89
N THR A 92 18.55 3.87 10.03
CA THR A 92 18.28 4.57 11.29
C THR A 92 18.90 5.97 11.24
N SER A 93 18.10 7.02 11.43
CA SER A 93 18.58 8.41 11.55
C SER A 93 18.38 8.89 12.98
N ALA A 94 19.33 9.67 13.50
CA ALA A 94 19.12 10.38 14.75
C ALA A 94 18.07 11.48 14.57
N THR A 95 17.55 11.99 15.68
CA THR A 95 16.64 13.14 15.66
C THR A 95 17.46 14.43 15.69
N TRP A 96 17.37 15.20 14.62
CA TRP A 96 18.08 16.46 14.43
C TRP A 96 17.15 17.62 14.75
N VAL A 97 17.66 18.67 15.38
CA VAL A 97 16.92 19.92 15.64
C VAL A 97 17.54 21.02 14.79
N LEU A 98 16.69 21.70 14.01
CA LEU A 98 17.08 22.85 13.19
C LEU A 98 16.63 24.13 13.87
N THR A 99 17.57 24.99 14.27
CA THR A 99 17.27 26.29 14.90
C THR A 99 17.56 27.40 13.91
N GLU A 100 16.55 28.20 13.57
CA GLU A 100 16.70 29.29 12.60
C GLU A 100 17.50 30.44 13.19
N GLY A 101 18.55 30.86 12.48
CA GLY A 101 19.32 32.08 12.72
C GLY A 101 19.18 33.06 11.55
N SER A 102 19.67 34.28 11.73
CA SER A 102 19.67 35.31 10.70
C SER A 102 20.99 36.07 10.71
N PHE A 103 21.55 36.33 9.52
CA PHE A 103 22.73 37.16 9.34
C PHE A 103 22.54 38.02 8.09
N HIS A 104 22.63 39.34 8.25
CA HIS A 104 22.21 40.32 7.25
C HIS A 104 20.78 40.04 6.72
N ILE A 105 20.65 39.78 5.41
CA ILE A 105 19.38 39.50 4.73
C ILE A 105 19.10 38.00 4.60
N HIS A 106 20.03 37.14 5.01
CA HIS A 106 19.96 35.69 4.82
C HIS A 106 19.55 34.98 6.12
N LYS A 107 18.65 34.01 5.99
CA LYS A 107 18.30 33.07 7.06
C LYS A 107 19.08 31.78 6.89
N PHE A 108 19.46 31.15 7.99
CA PHE A 108 20.15 29.86 8.03
C PHE A 108 19.64 29.01 9.19
N SER A 109 20.06 27.76 9.25
CA SER A 109 19.88 26.89 10.41
C SER A 109 21.20 26.57 11.09
N LYS A 110 21.13 26.55 12.42
CA LYS A 110 22.03 25.78 13.27
C LYS A 110 21.47 24.36 13.36
N ILE A 111 22.32 23.35 13.16
CA ILE A 111 21.92 21.94 13.16
C ILE A 111 22.48 21.29 14.43
N THR A 112 21.61 20.74 15.28
CA THR A 112 21.99 20.06 16.53
C THR A 112 21.35 18.68 16.60
N LEU A 113 21.82 17.83 17.49
CA LEU A 113 21.12 16.60 17.85
C LEU A 113 20.14 16.86 18.99
N LEU A 114 19.01 16.16 18.99
CA LEU A 114 18.03 16.26 20.05
C LEU A 114 18.69 15.93 21.40
N HIS A 115 18.53 16.82 22.37
CA HIS A 115 19.14 16.75 23.71
C HIS A 115 20.65 17.00 23.78
N GLU A 116 21.28 17.46 22.70
CA GLU A 116 22.68 17.89 22.69
C GLU A 116 22.80 19.40 22.52
N SER A 117 23.89 19.98 23.05
CA SER A 117 24.19 21.41 22.93
C SER A 117 25.21 21.73 21.85
N GLU A 118 25.74 20.73 21.15
CA GLU A 118 26.80 20.89 20.14
C GLU A 118 26.18 21.07 18.76
N GLU A 119 26.74 21.99 17.98
CA GLU A 119 26.26 22.33 16.64
C GLU A 119 27.15 21.72 15.57
N LEU A 120 26.54 21.35 14.45
CA LEU A 120 27.24 20.87 13.27
C LEU A 120 28.04 22.03 12.64
N ASP A 121 29.33 21.80 12.48
CA ASP A 121 30.38 22.78 12.19
C ASP A 121 31.34 22.19 11.15
N CYS A 122 31.83 23.01 10.21
CA CYS A 122 32.97 22.63 9.38
C CYS A 122 34.27 23.22 9.93
N SER A 123 35.23 22.37 10.30
CA SER A 123 36.43 22.83 11.01
C SER A 123 37.36 23.69 10.17
N HIS A 124 37.92 24.71 10.81
CA HIS A 124 39.11 25.44 10.35
C HIS A 124 40.36 24.80 10.96
N ASP A 125 40.70 23.58 10.54
CA ASP A 125 42.05 23.05 10.78
C ASP A 125 42.82 23.07 9.46
N LYS A 126 44.09 23.52 9.51
CA LYS A 126 44.91 24.02 8.39
C LYS A 126 45.20 22.99 7.26
N VAL A 127 44.51 21.85 7.26
CA VAL A 127 44.74 20.72 6.36
C VAL A 127 43.48 20.31 5.57
N SER A 128 42.24 20.67 5.98
CA SER A 128 41.06 20.38 5.13
C SER A 128 39.78 21.16 5.47
N GLU A 129 39.35 22.10 4.61
CA GLU A 129 38.04 22.78 4.64
C GLU A 129 36.85 21.86 4.26
N LYS A 130 36.91 20.57 4.61
CA LYS A 130 36.00 19.55 4.05
C LYS A 130 35.41 18.58 5.05
N VAL A 131 35.73 18.70 6.33
CA VAL A 131 35.22 17.77 7.35
C VAL A 131 34.05 18.42 8.09
N VAL A 132 32.94 17.70 8.16
CA VAL A 132 31.78 18.07 8.97
C VAL A 132 31.91 17.41 10.32
N ARG A 133 31.78 18.18 11.41
CA ARG A 133 31.91 17.71 12.79
C ARG A 133 30.92 18.40 13.71
N PHE A 134 30.91 18.03 14.98
CA PHE A 134 30.25 18.83 16.02
C PHE A 134 31.24 19.78 16.69
N ASN A 135 30.76 20.95 17.13
CA ASN A 135 31.55 21.93 17.86
C ASN A 135 30.64 22.71 18.83
N LYS A 136 31.23 23.52 19.71
CA LYS A 136 30.46 24.42 20.57
C LYS A 136 29.69 25.44 19.73
N PRO A 137 28.46 25.81 20.13
CA PRO A 137 27.72 26.88 19.48
C PRO A 137 28.54 28.17 19.43
N ASP A 138 28.67 28.73 18.25
CA ASP A 138 29.27 30.03 18.01
C ASP A 138 28.30 30.85 17.16
N HIS A 139 27.77 31.91 17.76
CA HIS A 139 26.77 32.76 17.13
C HIS A 139 27.31 33.44 15.86
N ASP A 140 28.60 33.74 15.83
CA ASP A 140 29.22 34.52 14.76
C ASP A 140 29.94 33.64 13.73
N SER A 141 30.10 32.35 14.00
CA SER A 141 30.76 31.41 13.08
C SER A 141 29.97 31.23 11.78
N VAL A 142 30.65 31.47 10.65
CA VAL A 142 30.16 31.16 9.30
C VAL A 142 30.10 29.64 9.05
N HIS A 143 30.88 28.87 9.78
CA HIS A 143 31.03 27.41 9.62
C HIS A 143 29.87 26.59 10.20
N GLN A 144 28.93 27.26 10.86
CA GLN A 144 27.75 26.66 11.48
C GLN A 144 26.44 27.17 10.84
N ARG A 145 26.51 27.82 9.68
CA ARG A 145 25.35 28.41 9.00
C ARG A 145 24.94 27.52 7.84
N TRP A 146 23.92 26.70 8.05
CA TRP A 146 23.48 25.73 7.05
C TRP A 146 22.20 26.20 6.36
N VAL A 147 22.11 25.97 5.06
CA VAL A 147 20.90 26.21 4.27
C VAL A 147 20.55 24.98 3.46
N PHE A 148 19.26 24.85 3.15
CA PHE A 148 18.70 23.68 2.50
C PHE A 148 18.19 24.09 1.13
N GLU A 149 18.77 23.51 0.09
CA GLU A 149 18.32 23.72 -1.27
C GLU A 149 17.45 22.55 -1.67
N ARG A 150 16.15 22.81 -1.88
CA ARG A 150 15.24 21.78 -2.37
C ARG A 150 15.67 21.42 -3.79
N VAL A 151 16.03 20.16 -4.01
CA VAL A 151 16.48 19.70 -5.33
C VAL A 151 15.27 19.53 -6.24
N ASP A 152 14.14 18.99 -5.74
CA ASP A 152 12.87 18.87 -6.46
C ASP A 152 11.64 18.76 -5.53
N ILE A 153 10.44 19.11 -6.03
CA ILE A 153 9.17 18.48 -5.60
C ILE A 153 9.32 17.02 -6.02
N TYR A 154 9.09 16.03 -5.14
CA TYR A 154 9.28 14.63 -5.48
C TYR A 154 8.51 14.26 -6.77
N ASN A 155 9.24 14.25 -7.88
CA ASN A 155 8.89 13.71 -9.17
C ASN A 155 10.12 12.88 -9.53
N PRO A 156 10.07 11.54 -9.40
CA PRO A 156 11.20 10.73 -9.83
C PRO A 156 11.54 11.10 -11.28
N PRO A 157 12.83 11.19 -11.64
CA PRO A 157 13.21 11.42 -13.03
C PRO A 157 12.52 10.37 -13.90
N GLY A 158 12.01 10.81 -15.06
CA GLY A 158 11.45 9.91 -16.06
C GLY A 158 12.43 8.76 -16.32
N PRO A 159 11.92 7.53 -16.56
CA PRO A 159 12.73 6.33 -16.43
C PRO A 159 13.97 6.39 -17.32
N THR A 160 15.15 6.48 -16.71
CA THR A 160 16.38 6.08 -17.39
C THR A 160 16.28 4.56 -17.66
N ALA A 161 17.08 4.02 -18.57
CA ALA A 161 17.06 2.58 -18.82
C ALA A 161 17.36 1.74 -17.55
N ALA A 162 17.91 2.36 -16.50
CA ALA A 162 18.19 1.75 -15.20
C ALA A 162 17.03 1.85 -14.18
N ASP A 163 15.98 2.65 -14.44
CA ASP A 163 14.87 2.94 -13.50
C ASP A 163 13.50 2.38 -13.96
N ARG A 164 13.50 1.45 -14.92
CA ARG A 164 12.26 0.85 -15.42
C ARG A 164 11.73 -0.18 -14.42
N ASP A 165 10.88 0.26 -13.50
CA ASP A 165 9.97 -0.63 -12.79
C ASP A 165 8.57 -0.64 -13.46
N LEU A 166 7.81 -1.72 -13.22
CA LEU A 166 6.53 -1.93 -13.88
C LEU A 166 5.51 -0.86 -13.50
N GLN A 167 5.53 -0.38 -12.26
CA GLN A 167 4.63 0.67 -11.81
C GLN A 167 4.89 1.98 -12.55
N ARG A 168 6.13 2.47 -12.52
CA ARG A 168 6.54 3.73 -13.17
C ARG A 168 6.31 3.68 -14.68
N SER A 169 6.31 2.50 -15.27
CA SER A 169 6.01 2.33 -16.69
C SER A 169 4.54 2.57 -17.01
N PHE A 170 3.60 2.08 -16.19
CA PHE A 170 2.16 2.07 -16.53
C PHE A 170 1.27 2.95 -15.64
N PHE A 171 1.76 3.41 -14.49
CA PHE A 171 1.02 4.24 -13.52
C PHE A 171 1.81 5.53 -13.25
N GLN A 172 1.72 6.48 -14.19
CA GLN A 172 2.50 7.72 -14.17
C GLN A 172 1.72 8.93 -13.62
N LEU A 173 0.40 8.78 -13.44
CA LEU A 173 -0.47 9.85 -12.98
C LEU A 173 -0.08 10.29 -11.56
N THR A 174 0.11 11.60 -11.37
CA THR A 174 0.37 12.20 -10.06
C THR A 174 -0.88 12.89 -9.51
N VAL A 175 -0.90 13.16 -8.20
CA VAL A 175 -1.97 13.97 -7.57
C VAL A 175 -2.05 15.37 -8.21
N ASP A 176 -0.91 15.99 -8.50
CA ASP A 176 -0.88 17.32 -9.11
C ASP A 176 -1.43 17.34 -10.54
N GLN A 177 -1.34 16.23 -11.28
CA GLN A 177 -2.01 16.08 -12.59
C GLN A 177 -3.50 15.74 -12.44
N ALA A 178 -3.85 14.88 -11.47
CA ALA A 178 -5.22 14.47 -11.24
C ALA A 178 -6.09 15.66 -10.82
N LYS A 179 -5.60 16.52 -9.91
CA LYS A 179 -6.34 17.68 -9.39
C LYS A 179 -6.61 18.79 -10.43
N LEU A 180 -5.97 18.75 -11.59
CA LEU A 180 -6.27 19.67 -12.70
C LEU A 180 -7.59 19.34 -13.41
N ASN A 181 -8.22 18.21 -13.07
CA ASN A 181 -9.46 17.75 -13.67
C ASN A 181 -10.54 17.56 -12.61
N GLU A 182 -11.79 17.63 -13.05
CA GLU A 182 -12.96 17.20 -12.27
C GLU A 182 -13.48 15.86 -12.78
N TYR A 183 -14.00 15.05 -11.85
CA TYR A 183 -14.43 13.69 -12.13
C TYR A 183 -15.93 13.49 -11.93
N ASP A 184 -16.58 12.79 -12.86
CA ASP A 184 -17.95 12.32 -12.68
C ASP A 184 -18.01 11.26 -11.58
N ILE A 185 -16.99 10.40 -11.49
CA ILE A 185 -16.91 9.31 -10.53
C ILE A 185 -15.49 9.21 -9.96
N ILE A 186 -15.36 9.18 -8.63
CA ILE A 186 -14.12 8.83 -7.94
C ILE A 186 -14.33 7.51 -7.17
N VAL A 187 -13.56 6.47 -7.51
CA VAL A 187 -13.55 5.18 -6.81
C VAL A 187 -12.35 5.12 -5.87
N ILE A 188 -12.58 4.85 -4.59
CA ILE A 188 -11.53 4.81 -3.57
C ILE A 188 -11.26 3.37 -3.15
N GLY A 189 -10.06 2.87 -3.44
CA GLY A 189 -9.61 1.52 -3.18
C GLY A 189 -9.80 0.58 -4.37
N THR A 190 -8.79 -0.23 -4.66
CA THR A 190 -8.77 -1.16 -5.82
C THR A 190 -8.96 -2.63 -5.43
N GLY A 191 -9.31 -2.88 -4.16
CA GLY A 191 -9.66 -4.21 -3.63
C GLY A 191 -10.76 -4.93 -4.41
N ILE A 192 -11.14 -6.14 -3.98
CA ILE A 192 -12.15 -6.98 -4.66
C ILE A 192 -13.38 -6.18 -5.13
N GLY A 193 -13.99 -5.35 -4.29
CA GLY A 193 -15.14 -4.53 -4.71
C GLY A 193 -14.77 -3.39 -5.69
N GLY A 194 -13.77 -2.59 -5.33
CA GLY A 194 -13.41 -1.39 -6.08
C GLY A 194 -12.78 -1.68 -7.44
N GLY A 195 -11.96 -2.73 -7.53
CA GLY A 195 -11.37 -3.19 -8.79
C GLY A 195 -12.41 -3.71 -9.79
N ILE A 196 -13.47 -4.39 -9.30
CA ILE A 196 -14.60 -4.82 -10.14
C ILE A 196 -15.37 -3.62 -10.68
N ILE A 197 -15.69 -2.65 -9.80
CA ILE A 197 -16.39 -1.43 -10.21
C ILE A 197 -15.55 -0.65 -11.23
N ALA A 198 -14.24 -0.53 -10.99
CA ALA A 198 -13.31 0.11 -11.90
C ALA A 198 -13.27 -0.59 -13.28
N SER A 199 -13.23 -1.93 -13.30
CA SER A 199 -13.28 -2.73 -14.53
C SER A 199 -14.58 -2.49 -15.31
N ASP A 200 -15.72 -2.62 -14.64
CA ASP A 200 -17.05 -2.46 -15.25
C ASP A 200 -17.25 -1.03 -15.78
N LEU A 201 -16.80 -0.02 -15.04
CA LEU A 201 -16.84 1.39 -15.47
C LEU A 201 -15.98 1.63 -16.71
N PHE A 202 -14.78 1.03 -16.78
CA PHE A 202 -13.92 1.15 -17.95
C PHE A 202 -14.57 0.53 -19.20
N GLU A 203 -15.07 -0.69 -19.07
CA GLU A 203 -15.73 -1.41 -20.17
C GLU A 203 -17.02 -0.70 -20.61
N THR A 204 -17.85 -0.29 -19.66
CA THR A 204 -19.08 0.46 -19.94
C THR A 204 -18.77 1.80 -20.62
N ASN A 205 -17.79 2.56 -20.13
CA ASN A 205 -17.38 3.83 -20.75
C ASN A 205 -16.95 3.66 -22.21
N SER A 206 -16.29 2.54 -22.55
CA SER A 206 -15.87 2.24 -23.93
C SER A 206 -17.06 2.14 -24.90
N MET A 207 -18.24 1.76 -24.39
CA MET A 207 -19.47 1.62 -25.18
C MET A 207 -20.31 2.90 -25.23
N LEU A 208 -20.08 3.86 -24.31
CA LEU A 208 -20.88 5.08 -24.19
C LEU A 208 -20.43 6.22 -25.12
N GLY A 209 -19.24 6.14 -25.70
CA GLY A 209 -18.71 7.15 -26.62
C GLY A 209 -18.72 8.56 -25.99
N LYS A 210 -19.48 9.48 -26.58
CA LYS A 210 -19.60 10.88 -26.09
C LYS A 210 -20.24 11.01 -24.70
N ASP A 211 -20.99 10.01 -24.27
CA ASP A 211 -21.69 10.00 -22.98
C ASP A 211 -20.85 9.34 -21.86
N ALA A 212 -19.62 8.94 -22.17
CA ALA A 212 -18.67 8.38 -21.22
C ALA A 212 -18.38 9.35 -20.06
N LYS A 213 -18.17 8.79 -18.88
CA LYS A 213 -17.95 9.54 -17.63
C LYS A 213 -16.46 9.67 -17.34
N SER A 214 -16.00 10.80 -16.81
CA SER A 214 -14.63 10.90 -16.31
C SER A 214 -14.50 10.18 -14.96
N VAL A 215 -13.71 9.10 -14.94
CA VAL A 215 -13.51 8.24 -13.78
C VAL A 215 -12.08 8.37 -13.26
N LEU A 216 -11.94 8.57 -11.95
CA LEU A 216 -10.66 8.43 -11.24
C LEU A 216 -10.76 7.26 -10.26
N VAL A 217 -9.77 6.38 -10.29
CA VAL A 217 -9.60 5.31 -9.30
C VAL A 217 -8.38 5.65 -8.45
N ILE A 218 -8.53 5.66 -7.13
CA ILE A 218 -7.47 6.03 -6.19
C ILE A 218 -7.11 4.80 -5.35
N GLU A 219 -5.84 4.42 -5.34
CA GLU A 219 -5.28 3.37 -4.49
C GLU A 219 -4.20 3.95 -3.58
N ARG A 220 -4.25 3.57 -2.29
CA ARG A 220 -3.25 4.00 -1.30
C ARG A 220 -1.91 3.33 -1.52
N GLY A 221 -1.93 2.08 -1.97
CA GLY A 221 -0.74 1.27 -2.16
C GLY A 221 -0.06 1.42 -3.52
N ASN A 222 1.06 0.72 -3.62
CA ASN A 222 1.85 0.56 -4.85
C ASN A 222 1.47 -0.73 -5.61
N LEU A 223 2.15 -1.00 -6.72
CA LEU A 223 2.06 -2.26 -7.47
C LEU A 223 3.00 -3.32 -6.87
N ALA A 224 2.60 -3.91 -5.74
CA ALA A 224 3.38 -4.97 -5.07
C ALA A 224 3.29 -6.34 -5.78
N PHE A 225 2.20 -6.59 -6.50
CA PHE A 225 1.93 -7.83 -7.22
C PHE A 225 1.42 -7.53 -8.63
N HIS A 226 1.72 -8.42 -9.58
CA HIS A 226 1.25 -8.30 -10.97
C HIS A 226 0.01 -9.15 -11.27
N SER A 227 -0.37 -10.01 -10.32
CA SER A 227 -1.55 -10.88 -10.33
C SER A 227 -1.74 -11.45 -8.92
N HIS A 228 -2.62 -12.44 -8.73
CA HIS A 228 -2.69 -13.19 -7.48
C HIS A 228 -1.34 -13.86 -7.16
N CYS A 229 -0.92 -13.86 -5.89
CA CYS A 229 0.38 -14.42 -5.47
C CYS A 229 0.58 -15.89 -5.82
N LEU A 230 -0.51 -16.67 -5.88
CA LEU A 230 -0.49 -18.09 -6.27
C LEU A 230 -0.25 -18.33 -7.77
N ASN A 231 -0.31 -17.29 -8.60
CA ASN A 231 0.09 -17.35 -10.01
C ASN A 231 1.61 -17.18 -10.19
N THR A 232 2.36 -16.90 -9.12
CA THR A 232 3.82 -16.72 -9.14
C THR A 232 4.57 -17.92 -8.55
N ALA A 233 5.89 -17.90 -8.65
CA ALA A 233 6.75 -18.87 -7.99
C ALA A 233 6.51 -18.91 -6.47
N ARG A 234 6.62 -20.10 -5.89
CA ARG A 234 6.33 -20.35 -4.47
C ARG A 234 7.61 -20.65 -3.69
N PRO A 235 7.71 -20.27 -2.40
CA PRO A 235 8.85 -20.65 -1.56
C PRO A 235 9.10 -22.17 -1.57
N SER A 236 10.35 -22.59 -1.77
CA SER A 236 10.76 -23.99 -1.68
C SER A 236 10.95 -24.44 -0.22
N GLY A 237 10.95 -25.74 0.04
CA GLY A 237 11.33 -26.32 1.35
C GLY A 237 10.19 -26.54 2.36
N LEU A 238 8.94 -26.25 2.00
CA LEU A 238 7.77 -26.64 2.79
C LEU A 238 7.39 -28.09 2.41
N ASN A 239 8.10 -29.05 2.97
CA ASN A 239 8.05 -30.48 2.61
C ASN A 239 6.67 -31.16 2.77
N GLU A 240 5.67 -30.49 3.36
CA GLU A 240 4.40 -31.12 3.75
C GLU A 240 3.13 -30.36 3.30
N ASP A 241 3.25 -29.14 2.76
CA ASP A 241 2.07 -28.35 2.37
C ASP A 241 2.24 -27.69 0.99
N ARG A 242 1.74 -28.40 -0.03
CA ARG A 242 1.49 -27.84 -1.37
C ARG A 242 0.16 -27.09 -1.46
N GLY A 243 -0.61 -27.04 -0.36
CA GLY A 243 -1.81 -26.25 -0.21
C GLY A 243 -1.57 -24.76 -0.48
N GLN A 244 -2.65 -23.98 -0.51
CA GLN A 244 -2.66 -22.59 -0.94
C GLN A 244 -1.75 -21.74 -0.03
N GLN A 245 -0.48 -21.53 -0.41
CA GLN A 245 0.54 -20.79 0.35
C GLN A 245 0.31 -19.26 0.35
N ASN A 246 -0.90 -18.80 0.03
CA ASN A 246 -1.24 -17.38 -0.01
C ASN A 246 -1.09 -16.72 1.36
N ASP A 247 -1.22 -17.46 2.45
CA ASP A 247 -1.09 -16.93 3.81
C ASP A 247 0.33 -16.48 4.13
N THR A 248 1.36 -17.13 3.55
CA THR A 248 2.76 -16.70 3.67
C THR A 248 2.96 -15.34 3.00
N PHE A 249 2.38 -15.14 1.81
CA PHE A 249 2.43 -13.84 1.14
C PHE A 249 1.59 -12.81 1.89
N PHE A 250 0.39 -13.17 2.35
CA PHE A 250 -0.43 -12.26 3.13
C PHE A 250 0.30 -11.79 4.39
N ALA A 251 0.88 -12.70 5.18
CA ALA A 251 1.61 -12.36 6.40
C ALA A 251 2.80 -11.42 6.15
N LYS A 252 3.45 -11.52 4.98
CA LYS A 252 4.61 -10.70 4.62
C LYS A 252 4.26 -9.34 4.02
N PHE A 253 3.11 -9.22 3.35
CA PHE A 253 2.72 -8.02 2.59
C PHE A 253 1.52 -7.27 3.19
N ARG A 254 0.89 -7.81 4.24
CA ARG A 254 -0.11 -7.07 4.99
C ARG A 254 0.54 -6.08 5.95
N ASP A 255 -0.20 -5.03 6.26
CA ASP A 255 0.08 -4.18 7.41
C ASP A 255 -0.62 -4.71 8.66
N ASN A 256 -0.27 -4.13 9.80
CA ASN A 256 -0.99 -4.33 11.05
C ASN A 256 -2.01 -3.20 11.25
N PHE A 257 -3.17 -3.54 11.80
CA PHE A 257 -4.02 -2.53 12.39
C PHE A 257 -3.42 -2.05 13.71
N ASN A 258 -3.64 -0.77 14.01
CA ASN A 258 -3.36 -0.24 15.34
C ASN A 258 -4.54 -0.56 16.24
N PHE A 259 -4.26 -1.27 17.33
CA PHE A 259 -5.26 -1.62 18.35
C PHE A 259 -5.06 -0.76 19.59
N SER A 260 -6.13 -0.54 20.34
CA SER A 260 -6.05 0.06 21.68
C SER A 260 -5.31 -0.89 22.63
N GLU A 261 -4.55 -0.34 23.59
CA GLU A 261 -3.78 -1.13 24.57
C GLU A 261 -4.62 -2.13 25.36
N GLU A 262 -5.91 -1.84 25.56
CA GLU A 262 -6.86 -2.68 26.30
C GLU A 262 -7.33 -3.92 25.54
N MET A 263 -7.05 -4.02 24.23
CA MET A 263 -7.53 -5.13 23.40
C MET A 263 -6.53 -6.28 23.41
N ASN A 264 -6.96 -7.48 23.84
CA ASN A 264 -6.19 -8.69 23.62
C ASN A 264 -6.25 -9.08 22.13
N VAL A 265 -5.10 -9.03 21.47
CA VAL A 265 -4.96 -9.31 20.03
C VAL A 265 -3.91 -10.38 19.72
N ASP A 266 -3.51 -11.17 20.72
CA ASP A 266 -2.42 -12.15 20.60
C ASP A 266 -2.67 -13.16 19.46
N ASP A 267 -3.95 -13.53 19.26
CA ASP A 267 -4.40 -14.45 18.22
C ASP A 267 -4.80 -13.75 16.90
N TRP A 268 -4.84 -12.41 16.86
CA TRP A 268 -5.20 -11.68 15.65
C TRP A 268 -4.09 -11.75 14.60
N LYS A 269 -4.39 -12.31 13.43
CA LYS A 269 -3.46 -12.41 12.28
C LYS A 269 -3.94 -11.64 11.04
N GLY A 270 -5.07 -10.94 11.15
CA GLY A 270 -5.64 -10.13 10.08
C GLY A 270 -4.90 -8.81 9.85
N GLY A 271 -5.20 -8.15 8.75
CA GLY A 271 -4.59 -6.87 8.40
C GLY A 271 -4.99 -6.41 7.00
N PRO A 272 -4.84 -5.10 6.71
CA PRO A 272 -5.05 -4.59 5.36
C PRO A 272 -3.84 -4.91 4.48
N MET A 273 -4.06 -4.97 3.17
CA MET A 273 -2.98 -4.93 2.18
C MET A 273 -3.15 -3.65 1.38
N TYR A 274 -2.19 -2.75 1.45
CA TYR A 274 -2.18 -1.53 0.66
C TYR A 274 -1.32 -1.75 -0.58
N CYS A 275 -1.96 -2.25 -1.63
CA CYS A 275 -1.39 -2.41 -2.96
C CYS A 275 -2.52 -2.37 -3.99
N LEU A 276 -2.18 -2.24 -5.27
CA LEU A 276 -3.13 -2.46 -6.36
C LEU A 276 -3.80 -3.83 -6.17
N GLY A 277 -5.14 -3.86 -6.17
CA GLY A 277 -5.94 -5.07 -5.91
C GLY A 277 -6.19 -5.39 -4.42
N GLY A 278 -5.47 -4.74 -3.51
CA GLY A 278 -5.58 -4.97 -2.07
C GLY A 278 -5.54 -6.46 -1.70
N ARG A 279 -6.53 -6.92 -0.91
CA ARG A 279 -6.62 -8.34 -0.50
C ARG A 279 -6.82 -9.32 -1.66
N SER A 280 -7.24 -8.88 -2.86
CA SER A 280 -7.35 -9.78 -4.02
C SER A 280 -5.98 -10.30 -4.47
N ALA A 281 -4.88 -9.63 -4.10
CA ALA A 281 -3.53 -10.08 -4.40
C ALA A 281 -3.14 -11.37 -3.65
N ALA A 282 -3.75 -11.64 -2.49
CA ALA A 282 -3.39 -12.78 -1.66
C ALA A 282 -4.57 -13.28 -0.80
N TRP A 283 -5.44 -14.12 -1.36
CA TRP A 283 -6.56 -14.73 -0.64
C TRP A 283 -6.65 -16.24 -0.90
N GLY A 284 -7.43 -16.95 -0.10
CA GLY A 284 -7.51 -18.42 -0.15
C GLY A 284 -8.33 -18.98 -1.33
N LEU A 285 -8.74 -18.13 -2.27
CA LEU A 285 -9.58 -18.46 -3.43
C LEU A 285 -10.92 -19.15 -3.11
N PHE A 286 -11.28 -19.27 -1.83
CA PHE A 286 -12.53 -19.89 -1.41
C PHE A 286 -13.68 -18.91 -1.62
N ALA A 287 -14.59 -19.28 -2.53
CA ALA A 287 -15.66 -18.41 -3.00
C ALA A 287 -17.05 -19.04 -2.76
N PRO A 288 -17.43 -19.28 -1.48
CA PRO A 288 -18.77 -19.77 -1.17
C PRO A 288 -19.82 -18.69 -1.50
N ARG A 289 -21.01 -19.12 -1.89
CA ARG A 289 -22.18 -18.21 -1.95
C ARG A 289 -22.72 -18.00 -0.54
N VAL A 290 -23.31 -16.84 -0.27
CA VAL A 290 -24.08 -16.65 0.98
C VAL A 290 -25.28 -17.60 0.96
N HIS A 291 -25.56 -18.27 2.08
CA HIS A 291 -26.70 -19.20 2.19
C HIS A 291 -28.04 -18.48 1.98
N ASP A 292 -28.98 -19.13 1.29
CA ASP A 292 -30.27 -18.53 0.89
C ASP A 292 -31.09 -18.00 2.07
N GLU A 293 -31.04 -18.70 3.22
CA GLU A 293 -31.69 -18.24 4.46
C GLU A 293 -31.14 -16.88 4.90
N ILE A 294 -29.81 -16.72 4.91
CA ILE A 294 -29.14 -15.48 5.31
C ILE A 294 -29.48 -14.36 4.33
N LEU A 295 -29.44 -14.66 3.02
CA LEU A 295 -29.86 -13.72 1.99
C LEU A 295 -31.32 -13.28 2.20
N SER A 296 -32.23 -14.21 2.45
CA SER A 296 -33.66 -13.91 2.65
C SER A 296 -33.93 -13.09 3.91
N ARG A 297 -33.14 -13.29 4.96
CA ARG A 297 -33.35 -12.68 6.27
C ARG A 297 -32.72 -11.29 6.40
N HIS A 298 -31.57 -11.07 5.76
CA HIS A 298 -30.74 -9.89 6.02
C HIS A 298 -30.57 -8.96 4.81
N PHE A 299 -30.84 -9.40 3.59
CA PHE A 299 -30.65 -8.59 2.39
C PHE A 299 -31.98 -8.06 1.86
N HIS A 300 -31.96 -6.85 1.29
CA HIS A 300 -33.12 -6.29 0.61
C HIS A 300 -33.60 -7.23 -0.52
N PRO A 301 -34.90 -7.46 -0.72
CA PRO A 301 -35.41 -8.43 -1.70
C PRO A 301 -34.85 -8.27 -3.11
N ARG A 302 -34.69 -7.01 -3.56
CA ARG A 302 -34.06 -6.69 -4.85
C ARG A 302 -32.59 -7.11 -4.91
N VAL A 303 -31.80 -6.81 -3.86
CA VAL A 303 -30.38 -7.21 -3.82
C VAL A 303 -30.25 -8.73 -3.82
N ARG A 304 -31.08 -9.43 -3.03
CA ARG A 304 -31.13 -10.89 -3.07
C ARG A 304 -31.46 -11.41 -4.46
N HIS A 305 -32.49 -10.84 -5.11
CA HIS A 305 -32.89 -11.24 -6.45
C HIS A 305 -31.72 -11.08 -7.43
N ASP A 306 -31.11 -9.89 -7.47
CA ASP A 306 -30.02 -9.56 -8.38
C ASP A 306 -28.79 -10.47 -8.15
N LEU A 307 -28.44 -10.76 -6.89
CA LEU A 307 -27.37 -11.69 -6.53
C LEU A 307 -27.63 -13.11 -7.05
N VAL A 308 -28.82 -13.64 -6.78
CA VAL A 308 -29.17 -15.05 -7.09
C VAL A 308 -29.44 -15.26 -8.58
N SER A 309 -30.09 -14.31 -9.24
CA SER A 309 -30.50 -14.44 -10.64
C SER A 309 -29.37 -14.16 -11.63
N LYS A 310 -28.40 -13.31 -11.24
CA LYS A 310 -27.36 -12.80 -12.14
C LYS A 310 -25.97 -12.79 -11.50
N TYR A 311 -25.76 -11.98 -10.47
CA TYR A 311 -24.41 -11.55 -10.11
C TYR A 311 -23.53 -12.65 -9.50
N PHE A 312 -24.08 -13.66 -8.81
CA PHE A 312 -23.26 -14.80 -8.39
C PHE A 312 -22.68 -15.57 -9.58
N ARG A 313 -23.46 -15.75 -10.66
CA ARG A 313 -23.00 -16.46 -11.85
C ARG A 313 -21.92 -15.65 -12.58
N GLU A 314 -22.12 -14.35 -12.73
CA GLU A 314 -21.14 -13.47 -13.36
C GLU A 314 -19.82 -13.42 -12.57
N ALA A 315 -19.90 -13.32 -11.24
CA ALA A 315 -18.72 -13.37 -10.39
C ALA A 315 -17.98 -14.71 -10.52
N GLU A 316 -18.70 -15.83 -10.56
CA GLU A 316 -18.11 -17.16 -10.75
C GLU A 316 -17.43 -17.33 -12.11
N THR A 317 -18.06 -16.83 -13.18
CA THR A 317 -17.47 -16.81 -14.51
C THR A 317 -16.21 -15.95 -14.53
N LEU A 318 -16.26 -14.75 -13.96
CA LEU A 318 -15.13 -13.83 -13.90
C LEU A 318 -13.95 -14.43 -13.12
N MET A 319 -14.23 -15.09 -12.00
CA MET A 319 -13.23 -15.75 -11.17
C MET A 319 -12.70 -17.07 -11.76
N SER A 320 -13.17 -17.47 -12.94
CA SER A 320 -12.90 -18.79 -13.52
C SER A 320 -13.16 -19.91 -12.51
N LEU A 321 -14.25 -19.81 -11.76
CA LEU A 321 -14.59 -20.76 -10.72
C LEU A 321 -14.71 -22.16 -11.33
N SER A 322 -13.92 -23.09 -10.79
CA SER A 322 -13.92 -24.48 -11.25
C SER A 322 -14.25 -25.43 -10.11
N LEU A 323 -14.87 -26.54 -10.48
CA LEU A 323 -15.15 -27.67 -9.60
C LEU A 323 -14.36 -28.88 -10.09
N PRO A 324 -13.83 -29.70 -9.17
CA PRO A 324 -13.25 -31.01 -9.50
C PRO A 324 -14.14 -31.90 -10.37
N THR A 325 -13.50 -32.72 -11.20
CA THR A 325 -14.16 -33.90 -11.78
C THR A 325 -14.49 -34.88 -10.65
N THR A 326 -15.78 -35.17 -10.46
CA THR A 326 -16.24 -36.07 -9.39
C THR A 326 -16.11 -37.53 -9.83
N LYS A 327 -15.33 -38.32 -9.08
CA LYS A 327 -15.21 -39.78 -9.27
C LYS A 327 -16.19 -40.53 -8.37
N PRO A 328 -16.53 -41.80 -8.66
CA PRO A 328 -17.40 -42.61 -7.82
C PRO A 328 -16.96 -42.67 -6.34
N ILE A 329 -15.64 -42.75 -6.09
CA ILE A 329 -15.09 -42.76 -4.73
C ILE A 329 -15.31 -41.44 -3.97
N HIS A 330 -15.32 -40.30 -4.69
CA HIS A 330 -15.62 -38.99 -4.09
C HIS A 330 -17.10 -38.92 -3.71
N GLN A 331 -17.97 -39.44 -4.57
CA GLN A 331 -19.40 -39.49 -4.33
C GLN A 331 -19.74 -40.39 -3.14
N ASP A 332 -19.20 -41.61 -3.07
CA ASP A 332 -19.40 -42.50 -1.92
C ASP A 332 -18.93 -41.85 -0.60
N LEU A 333 -17.79 -41.14 -0.62
CA LEU A 333 -17.33 -40.40 0.56
C LEU A 333 -18.31 -39.29 0.98
N MET A 334 -18.73 -38.43 0.03
CA MET A 334 -19.68 -37.35 0.33
C MET A 334 -21.02 -37.90 0.82
N GLU A 335 -21.54 -38.96 0.21
CA GLU A 335 -22.77 -39.63 0.62
C GLU A 335 -22.64 -40.20 2.05
N ARG A 336 -21.53 -40.86 2.38
CA ARG A 336 -21.27 -41.33 3.75
C ARG A 336 -21.21 -40.20 4.77
N LEU A 337 -20.55 -39.10 4.43
CA LEU A 337 -20.50 -37.91 5.29
C LEU A 337 -21.91 -37.32 5.49
N ASN A 338 -22.74 -37.30 4.44
CA ASN A 338 -24.11 -36.82 4.50
C ASN A 338 -25.04 -37.76 5.29
N MET A 339 -24.83 -39.08 5.22
CA MET A 339 -25.58 -40.05 6.01
C MET A 339 -25.19 -40.05 7.50
N ALA A 340 -23.92 -39.76 7.80
CA ALA A 340 -23.41 -39.73 9.18
C ALA A 340 -23.60 -38.35 9.87
N GLY A 341 -23.83 -37.29 9.09
CA GLY A 341 -24.02 -35.94 9.60
C GLY A 341 -25.44 -35.65 10.10
N ASP A 342 -25.60 -34.50 10.74
CA ASP A 342 -26.91 -34.02 11.21
C ASP A 342 -27.88 -33.72 10.06
N LEU A 343 -29.18 -33.78 10.35
CA LEU A 343 -30.23 -33.38 9.41
C LEU A 343 -29.99 -31.92 8.95
N GLY A 344 -29.78 -31.74 7.64
CA GLY A 344 -29.54 -30.44 7.03
C GLY A 344 -28.08 -30.15 6.70
N VAL A 345 -27.14 -31.01 7.10
CA VAL A 345 -25.76 -30.97 6.61
C VAL A 345 -25.70 -31.63 5.23
N GLN A 346 -25.13 -30.93 4.28
CA GLN A 346 -24.92 -31.39 2.90
C GLN A 346 -23.51 -31.02 2.46
N TRP A 347 -22.60 -31.99 2.51
CA TRP A 347 -21.25 -31.89 2.01
C TRP A 347 -21.26 -31.88 0.49
N GLN A 348 -20.57 -30.90 -0.07
CA GLN A 348 -20.39 -30.69 -1.50
C GLN A 348 -18.97 -30.19 -1.76
N TRP A 349 -18.53 -30.18 -3.02
CA TRP A 349 -17.27 -29.56 -3.38
C TRP A 349 -17.20 -28.10 -2.97
N GLY A 350 -16.05 -27.72 -2.42
CA GLY A 350 -15.69 -26.34 -2.16
C GLY A 350 -15.61 -25.55 -3.46
N ARG A 351 -16.21 -24.36 -3.46
CA ARG A 351 -16.15 -23.42 -4.59
C ARG A 351 -14.82 -22.69 -4.58
N ILE A 352 -14.00 -22.84 -5.62
CA ILE A 352 -12.67 -22.22 -5.71
C ILE A 352 -12.50 -21.36 -6.96
N ALA A 353 -12.06 -20.12 -6.75
CA ALA A 353 -11.75 -19.11 -7.75
C ALA A 353 -10.37 -19.33 -8.38
N SER A 354 -10.22 -20.43 -9.11
CA SER A 354 -9.02 -20.80 -9.84
C SER A 354 -9.42 -21.71 -11.01
N GLU A 355 -8.65 -21.69 -12.08
CA GLU A 355 -8.73 -22.69 -13.14
C GLU A 355 -8.03 -23.99 -12.72
N PHE A 356 -8.77 -25.08 -12.50
CA PHE A 356 -8.19 -26.42 -12.36
C PHE A 356 -8.21 -27.14 -13.71
N ARG A 357 -7.04 -27.47 -14.25
CA ARG A 357 -6.90 -28.18 -15.54
C ARG A 357 -6.58 -29.68 -15.41
N ASP A 358 -6.18 -30.15 -14.22
CA ASP A 358 -5.75 -31.53 -13.97
C ASP A 358 -6.79 -32.29 -13.12
N ASP A 359 -6.94 -33.59 -13.36
CA ASP A 359 -7.74 -34.53 -12.53
C ASP A 359 -7.20 -34.66 -11.10
N LYS A 360 -5.99 -34.16 -10.85
CA LYS A 360 -5.41 -33.98 -9.50
C LYS A 360 -6.01 -32.74 -8.83
N ASN A 361 -7.19 -32.96 -8.25
CA ASN A 361 -7.94 -31.97 -7.50
C ASN A 361 -7.06 -31.19 -6.51
N PHE A 362 -7.14 -29.86 -6.53
CA PHE A 362 -6.56 -28.93 -5.55
C PHE A 362 -5.03 -28.97 -5.34
N ASP A 363 -4.27 -29.72 -6.13
CA ASP A 363 -2.81 -29.82 -5.96
C ASP A 363 -2.07 -28.55 -6.43
N PHE A 364 -2.59 -27.87 -7.46
CA PHE A 364 -2.03 -26.62 -7.99
C PHE A 364 -3.12 -25.69 -8.52
N ALA A 365 -3.27 -24.52 -7.90
CA ALA A 365 -4.08 -23.44 -8.43
C ALA A 365 -3.39 -22.81 -9.65
N SER A 366 -3.99 -22.92 -10.84
CA SER A 366 -3.66 -22.12 -12.02
C SER A 366 -4.73 -21.06 -12.25
N GLY A 367 -4.37 -19.85 -12.68
CA GLY A 367 -5.36 -18.79 -12.94
C GLY A 367 -6.13 -18.36 -11.68
N ALA A 368 -5.43 -18.21 -10.55
CA ALA A 368 -6.01 -17.68 -9.33
C ALA A 368 -6.46 -16.23 -9.54
N TYR A 369 -7.70 -15.91 -9.18
CA TYR A 369 -8.30 -14.61 -9.52
C TYR A 369 -7.78 -13.44 -8.66
N SER A 370 -7.49 -12.31 -9.31
CA SER A 370 -7.24 -11.01 -8.68
C SER A 370 -7.79 -9.86 -9.53
N THR A 371 -8.25 -8.78 -8.91
CA THR A 371 -8.65 -7.56 -9.65
C THR A 371 -7.46 -6.84 -10.30
N ILE A 372 -6.22 -7.15 -9.87
CA ILE A 372 -4.99 -6.62 -10.47
C ILE A 372 -4.96 -6.88 -11.98
N ASP A 373 -5.35 -8.08 -12.41
CA ASP A 373 -5.16 -8.54 -13.79
C ASP A 373 -5.80 -7.55 -14.77
N LYS A 374 -7.06 -7.17 -14.51
CA LYS A 374 -7.79 -6.23 -15.36
C LYS A 374 -7.36 -4.78 -15.17
N LEU A 375 -7.02 -4.35 -13.94
CA LEU A 375 -6.52 -2.99 -13.70
C LEU A 375 -5.19 -2.74 -14.38
N LEU A 376 -4.32 -3.76 -14.42
CA LEU A 376 -3.05 -3.70 -15.10
C LEU A 376 -3.23 -3.74 -16.63
N GLU A 377 -4.16 -4.55 -17.15
CA GLU A 377 -4.56 -4.52 -18.57
C GLU A 377 -5.05 -3.13 -19.00
N ILE A 378 -5.88 -2.48 -18.18
CA ILE A 378 -6.32 -1.10 -18.40
C ILE A 378 -5.12 -0.14 -18.44
N ALA A 379 -4.19 -0.25 -17.50
CA ALA A 379 -3.01 0.60 -17.46
C ALA A 379 -2.05 0.36 -18.65
N MET A 380 -1.94 -0.88 -19.13
CA MET A 380 -1.09 -1.27 -20.26
C MET A 380 -1.71 -0.96 -21.63
N SER A 381 -3.01 -0.69 -21.69
CA SER A 381 -3.73 -0.35 -22.93
C SER A 381 -3.78 1.16 -23.21
N LYS A 382 -2.99 1.97 -22.49
CA LYS A 382 -2.92 3.42 -22.67
C LYS A 382 -2.58 3.79 -24.13
N PRO A 383 -3.26 4.79 -24.71
CA PRO A 383 -2.90 5.31 -26.02
C PRO A 383 -1.48 5.89 -26.01
N LYS A 384 -0.81 5.83 -27.16
CA LYS A 384 0.55 6.38 -27.32
C LYS A 384 0.51 7.75 -28.00
N ALA A 385 1.32 8.68 -27.52
CA ALA A 385 1.63 9.93 -28.21
C ALA A 385 2.51 9.68 -29.45
N PRO A 386 2.64 10.65 -30.38
CA PRO A 386 3.52 10.51 -31.55
C PRO A 386 5.00 10.21 -31.23
N ASP A 387 5.46 10.61 -30.04
CA ASP A 387 6.82 10.33 -29.55
C ASP A 387 6.96 8.96 -28.85
N GLY A 388 5.87 8.18 -28.78
CA GLY A 388 5.83 6.87 -28.16
C GLY A 388 5.58 6.86 -26.65
N SER A 389 5.41 8.03 -26.02
CA SER A 389 5.03 8.11 -24.60
C SER A 389 3.57 7.70 -24.35
N ASP A 390 3.28 7.18 -23.16
CA ASP A 390 1.92 6.83 -22.77
C ASP A 390 1.09 8.07 -22.44
N ILE A 391 -0.13 8.11 -22.95
CA ILE A 391 -1.14 9.11 -22.62
C ILE A 391 -2.21 8.43 -21.76
N GLU A 392 -2.64 9.07 -20.68
CA GLU A 392 -3.77 8.57 -19.87
C GLU A 392 -5.03 8.39 -20.71
N HIS A 393 -5.85 7.37 -20.39
CA HIS A 393 -7.15 7.23 -21.03
C HIS A 393 -7.99 8.49 -20.75
N ALA A 394 -8.62 9.02 -21.81
CA ALA A 394 -9.30 10.31 -21.74
C ALA A 394 -10.35 10.39 -20.60
N ASN A 395 -11.07 9.30 -20.37
CA ASN A 395 -12.18 9.22 -19.42
C ASN A 395 -11.92 8.28 -18.23
N PHE A 396 -10.71 7.72 -18.09
CA PHE A 396 -10.43 6.75 -17.03
C PHE A 396 -8.99 6.83 -16.56
N LYS A 397 -8.79 7.03 -15.27
CA LYS A 397 -7.48 7.26 -14.68
C LYS A 397 -7.31 6.43 -13.42
N ILE A 398 -6.11 5.87 -13.22
CA ILE A 398 -5.75 5.16 -11.99
C ILE A 398 -4.58 5.90 -11.34
N LEU A 399 -4.77 6.28 -10.08
CA LEU A 399 -3.81 7.00 -9.25
C LEU A 399 -3.39 6.10 -8.09
N LEU A 400 -2.12 5.70 -8.07
CA LEU A 400 -1.54 4.86 -7.02
C LEU A 400 -0.86 5.71 -5.94
N GLU A 401 -0.43 5.05 -4.87
CA GLU A 401 0.35 5.65 -3.78
C GLU A 401 -0.31 6.91 -3.19
N THR A 402 -1.64 6.94 -3.16
CA THR A 402 -2.43 8.11 -2.77
C THR A 402 -3.48 7.72 -1.74
N GLU A 403 -3.33 8.21 -0.51
CA GLU A 403 -4.26 7.91 0.57
C GLU A 403 -5.47 8.85 0.52
N ALA A 404 -6.68 8.33 0.29
CA ALA A 404 -7.89 9.11 0.53
C ALA A 404 -8.12 9.33 2.04
N ARG A 405 -8.16 10.60 2.46
CA ARG A 405 -8.29 11.00 3.86
C ARG A 405 -9.72 11.29 4.23
N ALA A 406 -10.41 12.13 3.47
CA ALA A 406 -11.77 12.58 3.77
C ALA A 406 -12.52 12.92 2.47
N LEU A 407 -13.83 13.08 2.59
CA LEU A 407 -14.72 13.62 1.57
C LEU A 407 -15.03 15.07 1.93
N GLU A 408 -15.07 15.93 0.93
CA GLU A 408 -15.64 17.26 1.05
C GLU A 408 -17.14 17.21 0.72
N PHE A 409 -17.92 18.05 1.41
CA PHE A 409 -19.35 18.16 1.21
C PHE A 409 -19.75 19.63 1.02
N ASP A 410 -20.77 19.85 0.19
CA ASP A 410 -21.48 21.12 0.15
C ASP A 410 -22.44 21.28 1.34
N ASP A 411 -23.12 22.44 1.40
CA ASP A 411 -24.11 22.77 2.43
C ASP A 411 -25.31 21.82 2.43
N GLU A 412 -25.60 21.15 1.30
CA GLU A 412 -26.66 20.14 1.16
C GLU A 412 -26.19 18.72 1.49
N ARG A 413 -24.96 18.57 1.99
CA ARG A 413 -24.33 17.28 2.32
C ARG A 413 -24.12 16.36 1.10
N LYS A 414 -23.96 16.93 -0.09
CA LYS A 414 -23.51 16.20 -1.30
C LYS A 414 -21.99 16.26 -1.39
N ALA A 415 -21.37 15.14 -1.76
CA ALA A 415 -19.92 15.09 -1.91
C ALA A 415 -19.48 15.99 -3.07
N THR A 416 -18.46 16.80 -2.85
CA THR A 416 -17.87 17.73 -3.85
C THR A 416 -16.46 17.36 -4.24
N GLY A 417 -15.78 16.53 -3.46
CA GLY A 417 -14.40 16.14 -3.71
C GLY A 417 -13.88 15.14 -2.69
N VAL A 418 -12.63 14.74 -2.90
CA VAL A 418 -11.89 13.83 -2.02
C VAL A 418 -10.60 14.52 -1.61
N VAL A 419 -10.39 14.68 -0.31
CA VAL A 419 -9.11 15.08 0.27
C VAL A 419 -8.19 13.86 0.24
N VAL A 420 -7.08 13.98 -0.47
CA VAL A 420 -6.07 12.93 -0.61
C VAL A 420 -4.77 13.36 0.05
N ARG A 421 -3.96 12.38 0.46
CA ARG A 421 -2.62 12.57 0.99
C ARG A 421 -1.60 11.85 0.11
N THR A 422 -0.60 12.59 -0.36
CA THR A 422 0.52 12.09 -1.16
C THR A 422 1.57 11.40 -0.28
N PRO A 423 2.52 10.63 -0.85
CA PRO A 423 3.58 9.95 -0.09
C PRO A 423 4.50 10.88 0.70
N ASP A 424 4.64 12.14 0.26
CA ASP A 424 5.39 13.20 0.96
C ASP A 424 4.58 13.88 2.09
N GLY A 425 3.33 13.45 2.31
CA GLY A 425 2.47 13.91 3.40
C GLY A 425 1.63 15.14 3.08
N ARG A 426 1.73 15.72 1.87
CA ARG A 426 0.87 16.84 1.47
C ARG A 426 -0.57 16.39 1.33
N GLU A 427 -1.50 17.26 1.73
CA GLU A 427 -2.93 17.06 1.49
C GLU A 427 -3.41 17.96 0.36
N GLU A 428 -4.19 17.40 -0.54
CA GLU A 428 -4.72 18.05 -1.74
C GLU A 428 -6.17 17.59 -1.95
N THR A 429 -6.98 18.42 -2.60
CA THR A 429 -8.36 18.07 -2.93
C THR A 429 -8.47 17.73 -4.42
N ILE A 430 -9.10 16.60 -4.73
CA ILE A 430 -9.52 16.24 -6.08
C ILE A 430 -11.04 16.42 -6.19
N SER A 431 -11.46 17.33 -7.05
CA SER A 431 -12.86 17.75 -7.17
C SER A 431 -13.71 16.80 -8.02
N LEU A 432 -14.98 16.69 -7.65
CA LEU A 432 -16.03 16.10 -8.47
C LEU A 432 -16.63 17.16 -9.39
N LYS A 433 -17.11 16.71 -10.56
CA LYS A 433 -18.01 17.51 -11.38
C LYS A 433 -19.35 17.72 -10.64
N THR A 434 -20.13 18.69 -11.12
CA THR A 434 -21.53 18.83 -10.70
C THR A 434 -22.28 17.50 -10.85
N ASN A 435 -22.96 17.05 -9.79
CA ASN A 435 -23.62 15.74 -9.69
C ASN A 435 -22.68 14.52 -9.73
N GLY A 436 -21.38 14.70 -9.51
CA GLY A 436 -20.43 13.60 -9.39
C GLY A 436 -20.72 12.68 -8.19
N ARG A 437 -20.03 11.54 -8.15
CA ARG A 437 -20.20 10.51 -7.11
C ARG A 437 -18.85 10.00 -6.63
N VAL A 438 -18.79 9.71 -5.33
CA VAL A 438 -17.68 8.94 -4.74
C VAL A 438 -18.17 7.55 -4.40
N VAL A 439 -17.39 6.54 -4.79
CA VAL A 439 -17.58 5.15 -4.43
C VAL A 439 -16.51 4.77 -3.42
N LEU A 440 -16.91 4.55 -2.17
CA LEU A 440 -16.00 4.06 -1.12
C LEU A 440 -15.87 2.54 -1.20
N ALA A 441 -14.71 2.07 -1.68
CA ALA A 441 -14.35 0.66 -1.78
C ALA A 441 -13.02 0.36 -1.05
N ALA A 442 -12.68 1.15 -0.02
CA ALA A 442 -11.43 1.08 0.74
C ALA A 442 -11.43 -0.03 1.82
N GLY A 443 -12.36 -0.99 1.74
CA GLY A 443 -12.52 -2.07 2.71
C GLY A 443 -13.24 -1.67 4.00
N SER A 444 -13.47 -2.67 4.87
CA SER A 444 -14.33 -2.58 6.06
C SER A 444 -13.83 -1.63 7.15
N VAL A 445 -12.54 -1.25 7.13
CA VAL A 445 -11.94 -0.36 8.13
C VAL A 445 -11.68 1.04 7.55
N ALA A 446 -11.04 1.14 6.38
CA ALA A 446 -10.68 2.46 5.86
C ALA A 446 -11.88 3.24 5.30
N SER A 447 -12.89 2.57 4.74
CA SER A 447 -14.13 3.24 4.28
C SER A 447 -14.86 3.98 5.41
N PRO A 448 -15.20 3.32 6.55
CA PRO A 448 -15.78 4.05 7.68
C PRO A 448 -14.81 5.06 8.29
N ALA A 449 -13.49 4.81 8.31
CA ALA A 449 -12.52 5.79 8.80
C ALA A 449 -12.50 7.07 7.95
N ILE A 450 -12.62 6.97 6.62
CA ILE A 450 -12.78 8.12 5.72
C ILE A 450 -14.07 8.87 6.07
N LEU A 451 -15.21 8.18 6.19
CA LEU A 451 -16.49 8.80 6.54
C LEU A 451 -16.45 9.53 7.89
N LEU A 452 -15.81 8.94 8.91
CA LEU A 452 -15.62 9.56 10.22
C LEU A 452 -14.80 10.85 10.12
N ARG A 453 -13.66 10.82 9.41
CA ARG A 453 -12.86 12.03 9.17
C ARG A 453 -13.58 13.08 8.33
N SER A 454 -14.57 12.67 7.55
CA SER A 454 -15.45 13.55 6.76
C SER A 454 -16.64 14.10 7.56
N GLY A 455 -16.68 13.88 8.87
CA GLY A 455 -17.75 14.36 9.76
C GLY A 455 -19.07 13.59 9.64
N VAL A 456 -19.09 12.41 9.03
CA VAL A 456 -20.30 11.57 8.97
C VAL A 456 -20.51 10.87 10.31
N ASN A 457 -21.69 11.03 10.91
CA ASN A 457 -22.04 10.38 12.16
C ASN A 457 -22.40 8.90 11.94
N LEU A 458 -21.39 8.04 11.86
CA LEU A 458 -21.61 6.59 11.66
C LEU A 458 -22.46 5.96 12.75
N LYS A 459 -22.36 6.41 14.01
CA LYS A 459 -23.17 5.87 15.12
C LYS A 459 -24.66 6.05 14.85
N LYS A 460 -25.08 7.23 14.38
CA LYS A 460 -26.48 7.51 14.01
C LYS A 460 -26.99 6.62 12.86
N HIS A 461 -26.08 6.19 11.98
CA HIS A 461 -26.40 5.36 10.82
C HIS A 461 -26.14 3.87 11.02
N GLY A 462 -25.81 3.42 12.25
CA GLY A 462 -25.49 2.01 12.51
C GLY A 462 -24.20 1.54 11.82
N GLY A 463 -23.26 2.43 11.53
CA GLY A 463 -22.02 2.13 10.80
C GLY A 463 -20.86 1.61 11.67
N LEU A 464 -21.08 1.39 12.97
CA LEU A 464 -20.05 0.96 13.93
C LEU A 464 -20.13 -0.53 14.28
N HIS A 465 -20.51 -1.37 13.31
CA HIS A 465 -20.64 -2.82 13.46
C HIS A 465 -19.56 -3.54 12.63
N LEU A 466 -18.30 -3.39 13.04
CA LEU A 466 -17.21 -4.17 12.45
C LEU A 466 -17.33 -5.62 12.92
N THR A 467 -17.30 -6.55 11.97
CA THR A 467 -17.40 -7.99 12.23
C THR A 467 -16.29 -8.73 11.50
N ASP A 468 -15.83 -9.83 12.07
CA ASP A 468 -15.01 -10.83 11.39
C ASP A 468 -15.55 -12.23 11.71
N HIS A 469 -15.05 -13.25 11.03
CA HIS A 469 -15.41 -14.64 11.27
C HIS A 469 -14.46 -15.29 12.28
N ASP A 470 -15.03 -15.96 13.28
CA ASP A 470 -14.26 -16.90 14.10
C ASP A 470 -13.90 -18.11 13.24
N ILE A 471 -12.60 -18.40 13.13
CA ILE A 471 -12.08 -19.54 12.38
C ILE A 471 -11.62 -20.60 13.36
N PHE A 472 -12.35 -21.70 13.42
CA PHE A 472 -11.96 -22.90 14.16
C PHE A 472 -11.44 -23.95 13.19
N PHE A 473 -10.30 -24.56 13.50
CA PHE A 473 -9.75 -25.64 12.69
C PHE A 473 -9.32 -26.83 13.55
N LYS A 474 -9.38 -28.03 12.94
CA LYS A 474 -8.90 -29.26 13.54
C LYS A 474 -8.17 -30.08 12.47
N ALA A 475 -6.90 -30.38 12.72
CA ALA A 475 -6.11 -31.27 11.88
C ALA A 475 -6.07 -32.67 12.50
N GLN A 476 -6.39 -33.70 11.72
CA GLN A 476 -6.25 -35.10 12.14
C GLN A 476 -5.52 -35.89 11.05
N PRO A 477 -4.33 -36.45 11.34
CA PRO A 477 -3.69 -37.37 10.40
C PRO A 477 -4.45 -38.69 10.37
N PHE A 478 -4.58 -39.27 9.18
CA PHE A 478 -5.12 -40.62 8.99
C PHE A 478 -4.29 -41.40 7.99
N ARG A 479 -4.40 -42.73 8.04
CA ARG A 479 -3.72 -43.62 7.10
C ARG A 479 -4.75 -44.34 6.23
N TYR A 480 -4.53 -44.28 4.92
CA TYR A 480 -5.27 -45.11 3.98
C TYR A 480 -5.01 -46.59 4.29
N ARG A 481 -6.06 -47.35 4.63
CA ARG A 481 -5.98 -48.81 4.78
C ARG A 481 -5.61 -49.50 3.47
N VAL A 482 -5.98 -48.87 2.36
CA VAL A 482 -5.66 -49.29 0.99
C VAL A 482 -4.77 -48.20 0.38
N PRO A 483 -3.42 -48.33 0.42
CA PRO A 483 -2.52 -47.24 0.06
C PRO A 483 -2.69 -46.69 -1.37
N HIS A 484 -3.03 -47.53 -2.34
CA HIS A 484 -3.24 -47.10 -3.73
C HIS A 484 -4.49 -46.23 -3.91
N ALA A 485 -5.50 -46.38 -3.05
CA ALA A 485 -6.70 -45.55 -3.08
C ALA A 485 -6.38 -44.07 -2.80
N ARG A 486 -5.24 -43.76 -2.18
CA ARG A 486 -4.78 -42.37 -1.99
C ARG A 486 -4.69 -41.62 -3.31
N GLN A 487 -4.14 -42.24 -4.36
CA GLN A 487 -4.00 -41.60 -5.66
C GLN A 487 -5.36 -41.45 -6.38
N GLU A 488 -6.27 -42.38 -6.12
CA GLU A 488 -7.61 -42.37 -6.70
C GLU A 488 -8.50 -41.27 -6.08
N VAL A 489 -8.49 -41.17 -4.75
CA VAL A 489 -9.21 -40.13 -3.98
C VAL A 489 -8.60 -38.75 -4.23
N GLY A 490 -7.27 -38.62 -4.19
CA GLY A 490 -6.61 -37.33 -4.30
C GLY A 490 -6.96 -36.37 -3.16
N THR A 491 -6.64 -35.08 -3.34
CA THR A 491 -6.99 -34.04 -2.36
C THR A 491 -8.46 -33.66 -2.53
N MET A 492 -9.20 -33.51 -1.41
CA MET A 492 -10.59 -33.07 -1.43
C MET A 492 -10.81 -31.84 -0.56
N LYS A 493 -11.36 -30.76 -1.13
CA LYS A 493 -11.87 -29.60 -0.40
C LYS A 493 -13.40 -29.64 -0.44
N LEU A 494 -14.00 -29.99 0.69
CA LEU A 494 -15.46 -30.07 0.83
C LEU A 494 -15.97 -28.91 1.69
N GLN A 495 -17.19 -28.47 1.42
CA GLN A 495 -17.87 -27.41 2.16
C GLN A 495 -19.29 -27.84 2.52
N THR A 496 -19.82 -27.30 3.60
CA THR A 496 -21.22 -27.45 3.99
C THR A 496 -21.68 -26.24 4.80
N TYR A 497 -22.99 -26.09 4.95
CA TYR A 497 -23.59 -25.16 5.90
C TYR A 497 -24.15 -25.97 7.06
N MET A 498 -23.86 -25.55 8.27
CA MET A 498 -24.43 -26.14 9.47
C MET A 498 -25.10 -25.04 10.29
N ARG A 499 -26.24 -25.37 10.90
CA ARG A 499 -26.81 -24.53 11.95
C ARG A 499 -26.12 -24.93 13.24
N LEU A 500 -25.37 -24.00 13.81
CA LEU A 500 -25.01 -24.11 15.21
C LEU A 500 -26.32 -23.93 15.99
N GLU A 501 -26.67 -24.87 16.86
CA GLU A 501 -27.77 -24.68 17.80
C GLU A 501 -27.47 -23.41 18.61
N ARG A 502 -28.10 -22.30 18.24
CA ARG A 502 -28.04 -21.10 19.09
C ARG A 502 -28.95 -21.36 20.28
N GLU A 503 -28.37 -21.24 21.46
CA GLU A 503 -29.09 -20.97 22.71
C GLU A 503 -30.31 -20.10 22.42
N GLU A 504 -31.51 -20.64 22.61
CA GLU A 504 -32.78 -19.91 22.58
C GLU A 504 -32.90 -18.84 23.68
N ARG A 505 -31.80 -18.48 24.36
CA ARG A 505 -31.79 -17.59 25.52
C ARG A 505 -31.09 -16.28 25.21
N ARG A 506 -31.87 -15.32 24.68
CA ARG A 506 -31.88 -13.88 25.03
C ARG A 506 -32.58 -13.11 23.91
N ARG A 507 -33.92 -13.09 23.98
CA ARG A 507 -34.71 -11.94 23.54
C ARG A 507 -35.14 -11.17 24.77
#